data_AF-A0A7S2E7R7-F1
#
_entry.id   AF-A0A7S2E7R7-F1
#
_cell.length_a   1.000
_cell.length_b   1.000
_cell.length_c   1.000
_cell.angle_alpha   90.00
_cell.angle_beta   90.00
_cell.angle_gamma   90.00
#
_symmetry.space_group_name_H-M   'P 1'
#
loop_
_entity.id
_entity.type
_entity.pdbx_description
1 polymer ?
#
loop_
_entity_poly.entity_id
_entity_poly.type
_entity_poly.pdbx_seq_one_letter_code
_entity_poly.pdbx_strand_id
1 'polypeptide(L)'
;VGALIPDYDQVQKISIIPRSNGAGGLTFFAPQESRLESGLYSKQYLESQLAVALGGRLAEEVIYGEDMVTTGASNDFQQVANTAKRMVKMWGMSSEVGNVMLEEPQSGGPFMGRSMGMPQTRWGSKIMGTVDVEV
;
A
#
# COMPACT_ATOMS: atom_id res chain seq x y z
N VAL A 1 -2.16 -10.22 -12.49
CA VAL A 1 -2.91 -9.98 -11.24
C VAL A 1 -4.04 -8.98 -11.45
N GLY A 2 -3.76 -7.69 -11.72
CA GLY A 2 -4.82 -6.65 -11.80
C GLY A 2 -5.94 -6.90 -12.82
N ALA A 3 -5.66 -7.59 -13.92
CA ALA A 3 -6.69 -7.96 -14.90
C ALA A 3 -7.66 -9.07 -14.43
N LEU A 4 -7.32 -9.82 -13.39
CA LEU A 4 -8.09 -10.98 -12.91
C LEU A 4 -8.81 -10.71 -11.58
N ILE A 5 -8.40 -9.68 -10.84
CA ILE A 5 -8.98 -9.38 -9.55
C ILE A 5 -10.35 -8.71 -9.74
N PRO A 6 -11.41 -9.21 -9.10
CA PRO A 6 -12.72 -8.59 -9.18
C PRO A 6 -12.73 -7.23 -8.48
N ASP A 7 -13.51 -6.28 -9.03
CA ASP A 7 -13.70 -4.94 -8.46
C ASP A 7 -12.42 -4.06 -8.36
N TYR A 8 -11.36 -4.41 -9.08
CA TYR A 8 -10.18 -3.54 -9.23
C TYR A 8 -10.24 -2.68 -10.49
N ASP A 9 -9.38 -1.68 -10.58
CA ASP A 9 -9.29 -0.81 -11.76
C ASP A 9 -8.86 -1.61 -13.00
N GLN A 10 -9.44 -1.26 -14.15
CA GLN A 10 -9.17 -1.98 -15.40
C GLN A 10 -7.80 -1.62 -15.96
N VAL A 11 -7.07 -2.61 -16.47
CA VAL A 11 -5.79 -2.37 -17.16
C VAL A 11 -6.07 -1.68 -18.50
N GLN A 12 -5.55 -0.47 -18.67
CA GLN A 12 -5.66 0.30 -19.91
C GLN A 12 -4.47 0.05 -20.84
N LYS A 13 -3.25 0.02 -20.27
CA LYS A 13 -2.02 -0.09 -21.04
C LYS A 13 -0.91 -0.69 -20.19
N ILE A 14 -0.06 -1.48 -20.81
CA ILE A 14 1.18 -1.97 -20.22
C ILE A 14 2.33 -1.44 -21.08
N SER A 15 3.38 -0.93 -20.45
CA SER A 15 4.58 -0.47 -21.15
C SER A 15 5.84 -0.98 -20.47
N ILE A 16 6.80 -1.44 -21.26
CA ILE A 16 8.14 -1.83 -20.84
C ILE A 16 9.19 -0.80 -21.27
N ILE A 17 8.75 0.41 -21.61
CA ILE A 17 9.64 1.49 -22.04
C ILE A 17 10.20 2.14 -20.77
N PRO A 18 11.53 2.13 -20.59
CA PRO A 18 12.14 2.69 -19.40
C PRO A 18 11.90 4.20 -19.30
N ARG A 19 11.68 4.68 -18.08
CA ARG A 19 11.45 6.11 -17.78
C ARG A 19 12.62 6.65 -16.95
N SER A 20 12.80 7.98 -16.96
CA SER A 20 13.91 8.67 -16.29
C SER A 20 13.98 8.46 -14.77
N ASN A 21 12.93 7.92 -14.15
CA ASN A 21 12.85 7.59 -12.73
C ASN A 21 13.32 6.16 -12.38
N GLY A 22 13.97 5.45 -13.31
CA GLY A 22 14.48 4.10 -13.06
C GLY A 22 13.44 2.98 -13.15
N ALA A 23 12.19 3.29 -13.52
CA ALA A 23 11.17 2.28 -13.79
C ALA A 23 11.42 1.61 -15.15
N GLY A 24 11.64 0.29 -15.16
CA GLY A 24 11.81 -0.52 -16.37
C GLY A 24 10.50 -0.88 -17.09
N GLY A 25 9.37 -0.63 -16.44
CA GLY A 25 8.02 -0.80 -16.99
C GLY A 25 6.95 -0.25 -16.07
N LEU A 26 5.74 -0.04 -16.59
CA LEU A 26 4.59 0.47 -15.85
C LEU A 26 3.28 -0.08 -16.42
N THR A 27 2.33 -0.35 -15.52
CA THR A 27 0.95 -0.68 -15.86
C THR A 27 0.05 0.53 -15.57
N PHE A 28 -0.76 0.92 -16.56
CA PHE A 28 -1.73 2.00 -16.45
C PHE A 28 -3.10 1.41 -16.18
N PHE A 29 -3.75 1.92 -15.15
CA PHE A 29 -5.10 1.53 -14.75
C PHE A 29 -6.10 2.66 -15.08
N ALA A 30 -7.32 2.29 -15.49
CA ALA A 30 -8.46 3.19 -15.56
C ALA A 30 -9.27 3.07 -14.27
N PRO A 31 -9.16 4.04 -13.36
CA PRO A 31 -10.01 4.08 -12.19
C PRO A 31 -11.47 4.30 -12.56
N GLN A 32 -12.37 3.64 -11.82
CA GLN A 32 -13.80 3.86 -11.96
C GLN A 32 -14.16 5.31 -11.58
N GLU A 33 -15.02 5.94 -12.36
CA GLU A 33 -15.47 7.33 -12.14
C GLU A 33 -16.06 7.53 -10.74
N SER A 34 -16.86 6.57 -10.27
CA SER A 34 -17.42 6.56 -8.92
C SER A 34 -16.35 6.63 -7.80
N ARG A 35 -15.19 5.98 -7.98
CA ARG A 35 -14.08 6.02 -7.02
C ARG A 35 -13.32 7.34 -7.09
N LEU A 36 -13.14 7.88 -8.31
CA LEU A 36 -12.50 9.19 -8.50
C LEU A 36 -13.32 10.31 -7.86
N GLU A 37 -14.64 10.28 -8.01
CA GLU A 37 -15.55 11.29 -7.48
C GLU A 37 -15.72 11.19 -5.97
N SER A 38 -15.93 9.98 -5.45
CA SER A 38 -16.19 9.77 -4.02
C SER A 38 -14.92 9.85 -3.17
N GLY A 39 -13.77 9.46 -3.73
CA GLY A 39 -12.55 9.25 -2.95
C GLY A 39 -12.67 8.12 -1.91
N LEU A 40 -13.70 7.28 -2.01
CA LEU A 40 -13.98 6.21 -1.06
C LEU A 40 -13.43 4.88 -1.60
N TYR A 41 -12.72 4.16 -0.74
CA TYR A 41 -12.11 2.88 -1.08
C TYR A 41 -12.59 1.80 -0.10
N SER A 42 -13.08 0.69 -0.64
CA SER A 42 -13.44 -0.49 0.16
C SER A 42 -12.19 -1.22 0.63
N LYS A 43 -12.32 -2.01 1.71
CA LYS A 43 -11.25 -2.92 2.15
C LYS A 43 -10.82 -3.86 1.03
N GLN A 44 -11.79 -4.46 0.32
CA GLN A 44 -11.54 -5.34 -0.82
C GLN A 44 -10.72 -4.67 -1.93
N TYR A 45 -11.01 -3.40 -2.24
CA TYR A 45 -10.25 -2.66 -3.24
C TYR A 45 -8.80 -2.41 -2.79
N LEU A 46 -8.61 -2.05 -1.52
CA LEU A 46 -7.27 -1.80 -0.98
C LEU A 46 -6.44 -3.09 -0.91
N GLU A 47 -7.04 -4.21 -0.49
CA GLU A 47 -6.41 -5.54 -0.56
C GLU A 47 -6.05 -5.92 -2.00
N SER A 48 -6.92 -5.60 -2.95
CA SER A 48 -6.67 -5.77 -4.38
C SER A 48 -5.47 -4.94 -4.85
N GLN A 49 -5.37 -3.69 -4.39
CA GLN A 49 -4.23 -2.81 -4.68
C GLN A 49 -2.92 -3.39 -4.14
N LEU A 50 -2.92 -3.93 -2.92
CA LEU A 50 -1.75 -4.60 -2.33
C LEU A 50 -1.33 -5.82 -3.18
N ALA A 51 -2.29 -6.67 -3.55
CA ALA A 51 -2.03 -7.85 -4.37
C ALA A 51 -1.47 -7.49 -5.76
N VAL A 52 -1.98 -6.43 -6.39
CA VAL A 52 -1.47 -5.95 -7.68
C VAL A 52 -0.04 -5.44 -7.56
N ALA A 53 0.27 -4.65 -6.54
CA ALA A 53 1.61 -4.12 -6.30
C ALA A 53 2.63 -5.24 -6.07
N LEU A 54 2.28 -6.27 -5.29
CA LEU A 54 3.14 -7.42 -5.05
C LEU A 54 3.24 -8.39 -6.24
N GLY A 55 2.34 -8.27 -7.22
CA GLY A 55 2.26 -9.20 -8.34
C GLY A 55 3.50 -9.22 -9.23
N GLY A 56 4.18 -8.09 -9.42
CA GLY A 56 5.44 -8.03 -10.17
C GLY A 56 6.56 -8.79 -9.49
N ARG A 57 6.73 -8.55 -8.18
CA ARG A 57 7.70 -9.25 -7.34
C ARG A 57 7.47 -10.76 -7.33
N LEU A 58 6.23 -11.19 -7.13
CA LEU A 58 5.88 -12.61 -7.12
C LEU A 58 6.13 -13.25 -8.49
N ALA A 59 5.84 -12.55 -9.59
CA ALA A 59 6.11 -13.05 -10.93
C ALA A 59 7.60 -13.26 -11.18
N GLU A 60 8.47 -12.35 -10.73
CA GLU A 60 9.93 -12.53 -10.80
C GLU A 60 10.37 -13.80 -10.06
N GLU A 61 9.90 -13.97 -8.82
CA GLU A 61 10.26 -15.11 -7.98
C GLU A 61 9.79 -16.45 -8.57
N VAL A 62 8.56 -16.51 -9.09
CA VAL A 62 8.01 -17.72 -9.71
C VAL A 62 8.74 -18.10 -10.99
N ILE A 63 9.19 -17.12 -11.78
CA ILE A 63 9.84 -17.37 -13.09
C ILE A 63 11.34 -17.62 -12.94
N TYR A 64 12.02 -16.86 -12.08
CA TYR A 64 13.48 -16.84 -11.99
C TYR A 64 14.03 -17.48 -10.70
N GLY A 65 13.19 -17.71 -9.69
CA GLY A 65 13.58 -18.24 -8.37
C GLY A 65 13.92 -17.14 -7.36
N GLU A 66 13.95 -17.53 -6.08
CA GLU A 66 14.15 -16.63 -4.92
C GLU A 66 15.47 -15.86 -4.97
N ASP A 67 16.54 -16.47 -5.49
CA ASP A 67 17.87 -15.84 -5.55
C ASP A 67 18.00 -14.79 -6.67
N MET A 68 17.10 -14.80 -7.65
CA MET A 68 17.19 -13.98 -8.87
C MET A 68 16.19 -12.81 -8.91
N VAL A 69 15.47 -12.64 -7.81
CA VAL A 69 14.58 -11.50 -7.61
C VAL A 69 15.34 -10.16 -7.55
N THR A 70 14.73 -9.09 -8.06
CA THR A 70 15.45 -7.82 -8.27
C THR A 70 15.03 -6.71 -7.30
N THR A 71 15.75 -5.58 -7.35
CA THR A 71 15.38 -4.34 -6.64
C THR A 71 14.26 -3.54 -7.33
N GLY A 72 13.74 -4.03 -8.47
CA GLY A 72 12.73 -3.36 -9.28
C GLY A 72 11.42 -3.09 -8.53
N ALA A 73 11.06 -3.96 -7.59
CA ALA A 73 9.83 -3.87 -6.79
C ALA A 73 9.93 -2.92 -5.56
N SER A 74 11.04 -2.19 -5.39
CA SER A 74 11.26 -1.31 -4.24
C SER A 74 10.14 -0.27 -4.02
N ASN A 75 9.68 0.37 -5.09
CA ASN A 75 8.58 1.33 -5.04
C ASN A 75 7.24 0.65 -4.72
N ASP A 76 7.03 -0.58 -5.17
CA ASP A 76 5.82 -1.35 -4.88
C ASP A 76 5.77 -1.73 -3.39
N PHE A 77 6.89 -2.16 -2.80
CA PHE A 77 6.98 -2.40 -1.35
C PHE A 77 6.69 -1.15 -0.52
N GLN A 78 7.17 0.01 -0.95
CA GLN A 78 6.89 1.26 -0.25
C GLN A 78 5.39 1.60 -0.31
N GLN A 79 4.75 1.41 -1.46
CA GLN A 79 3.30 1.60 -1.59
C GLN A 79 2.52 0.62 -0.73
N VAL A 80 2.88 -0.68 -0.77
CA VAL A 80 2.27 -1.74 0.03
C VAL A 80 2.36 -1.42 1.52
N ALA A 81 3.56 -1.14 2.01
CA ALA A 81 3.79 -0.84 3.42
C ALA A 81 3.02 0.40 3.88
N ASN A 82 2.96 1.45 3.05
CA ASN A 82 2.20 2.65 3.36
C ASN A 82 0.70 2.35 3.43
N THR A 83 0.15 1.68 2.42
CA THR A 83 -1.28 1.35 2.35
C THR A 83 -1.70 0.41 3.48
N ALA A 84 -0.95 -0.66 3.74
CA ALA A 84 -1.20 -1.58 4.85
C ALA A 84 -1.21 -0.85 6.21
N LYS A 85 -0.22 0.02 6.45
CA LYS A 85 -0.19 0.88 7.66
C LYS A 85 -1.44 1.74 7.77
N ARG A 86 -1.94 2.33 6.67
CA ARG A 86 -3.18 3.14 6.72
C ARG A 86 -4.40 2.28 7.02
N MET A 87 -4.50 1.12 6.38
CA MET A 87 -5.59 0.16 6.61
C MET A 87 -5.69 -0.22 8.08
N VAL A 88 -4.56 -0.54 8.71
CA VAL A 88 -4.52 -0.98 10.12
C VAL A 88 -4.61 0.20 11.10
N LYS A 89 -3.80 1.25 10.92
CA LYS A 89 -3.66 2.33 11.92
C LYS A 89 -4.69 3.46 11.78
N MET A 90 -5.24 3.69 10.59
CA MET A 90 -6.10 4.85 10.32
C MET A 90 -7.53 4.48 9.95
N TRP A 91 -7.73 3.42 9.16
CA TRP A 91 -9.04 3.06 8.63
C TRP A 91 -9.75 1.95 9.40
N GLY A 92 -9.12 1.38 10.44
CA GLY A 92 -9.72 0.34 11.27
C GLY A 92 -10.09 -0.92 10.49
N MET A 93 -9.29 -1.29 9.48
CA MET A 93 -9.58 -2.42 8.58
C MET A 93 -8.98 -3.76 9.06
N SER A 94 -8.41 -3.81 10.26
CA SER A 94 -7.94 -5.04 10.94
C SER A 94 -8.97 -5.50 11.97
N SER A 95 -9.32 -6.79 11.94
CA SER A 95 -10.21 -7.40 12.93
C SER A 95 -9.56 -7.54 14.31
N GLU A 96 -8.23 -7.73 14.35
CA GLU A 96 -7.47 -7.91 15.60
C GLU A 96 -7.26 -6.58 16.33
N VAL A 97 -7.06 -5.49 15.59
CA VAL A 97 -6.94 -4.13 16.14
C VAL A 97 -8.32 -3.53 16.41
N GLY A 98 -9.30 -3.82 15.55
CA GLY A 98 -10.65 -3.29 15.60
C GLY A 98 -10.83 -1.95 14.89
N ASN A 99 -12.06 -1.42 14.95
CA ASN A 99 -12.48 -0.22 14.22
C ASN A 99 -12.06 1.06 14.97
N VAL A 100 -10.76 1.24 15.18
CA VAL A 100 -10.19 2.40 15.89
C VAL A 100 -9.12 3.09 15.06
N MET A 101 -8.99 4.41 15.26
CA MET A 101 -7.92 5.21 14.67
C MET A 101 -6.78 5.34 15.68
N LEU A 102 -5.62 4.78 15.35
CA LEU A 102 -4.45 4.75 16.22
C LEU A 102 -3.50 5.92 15.99
N GLU A 103 -3.45 6.44 14.77
CA GLU A 103 -2.59 7.53 14.33
C GLU A 103 -3.43 8.58 13.62
N GLU A 104 -3.25 9.86 13.96
CA GLU A 104 -3.90 10.96 13.24
C GLU A 104 -3.23 11.17 11.88
N PRO A 105 -3.98 11.62 10.84
CA PRO A 105 -3.36 11.95 9.58
C PRO A 105 -2.35 13.07 9.84
N GLN A 106 -1.13 12.93 9.33
CA GLN A 106 -0.09 13.95 9.46
C GLN A 106 -0.54 15.26 8.76
N SER A 107 -1.27 16.10 9.48
CA SER A 107 -1.63 17.46 9.06
C SER A 107 -0.51 18.40 9.50
N GLY A 108 0.57 18.45 8.70
CA GLY A 108 1.66 19.39 8.92
C GLY A 108 2.87 19.10 8.03
N GLY A 109 3.36 20.12 7.32
CA GLY A 109 4.59 20.02 6.52
C GLY A 109 5.81 19.62 7.36
N PRO A 110 6.92 19.20 6.74
CA PRO A 110 8.09 18.60 7.41
C PRO A 110 8.72 19.42 8.56
N PHE A 111 8.34 20.69 8.70
CA PHE A 111 8.88 21.66 9.64
C PHE A 111 7.91 22.14 10.73
N MET A 112 6.62 21.82 10.68
CA MET A 112 5.62 22.39 11.61
C MET A 112 5.31 21.50 12.84
N GLY A 113 5.92 20.32 12.95
CA GLY A 113 5.49 19.31 13.93
C GLY A 113 6.56 18.41 14.54
N ARG A 114 7.85 18.63 14.29
CA ARG A 114 8.90 17.95 15.07
C ARG A 114 9.00 18.58 16.46
N SER A 115 7.99 18.32 17.28
CA SER A 115 8.19 18.33 18.72
C SER A 115 9.31 17.34 19.01
N MET A 116 10.37 17.83 19.65
CA MET A 116 11.57 17.08 20.01
C MET A 116 11.27 16.20 21.24
N GLY A 117 10.25 15.36 21.11
CA GLY A 117 9.84 14.37 22.09
C GLY A 117 9.30 13.16 21.35
N MET A 118 9.64 11.96 21.82
CA MET A 118 9.06 10.73 21.30
C MET A 118 7.53 10.91 21.16
N PRO A 119 6.93 10.56 20.00
CA PRO A 119 5.48 10.50 19.93
C PRO A 119 5.02 9.52 20.99
N GLN A 120 4.47 10.03 22.09
CA GLN A 120 3.85 9.21 23.12
C GLN A 120 2.62 8.59 22.46
N THR A 121 2.78 7.36 21.99
CA THR A 121 1.68 6.58 21.47
C THR A 121 0.71 6.40 22.63
N ARG A 122 -0.53 6.90 22.48
CA ARG A 122 -1.57 6.79 23.53
C ARG A 122 -2.02 5.35 23.79
N TRP A 123 -1.43 4.39 23.07
CA TRP A 123 -1.82 3.00 23.01
C TRP A 123 -0.77 2.11 23.69
N GLY A 124 -1.21 1.07 24.37
CA GLY A 124 -0.33 0.13 25.05
C GLY A 124 0.54 -0.67 24.07
N SER A 125 1.69 -1.15 24.55
CA SER A 125 2.66 -1.96 23.77
C SER A 125 2.03 -3.21 23.14
N LYS A 126 1.02 -3.80 23.80
CA LYS A 126 0.27 -4.93 23.25
C LYS A 126 -0.41 -4.58 21.92
N ILE A 127 -1.11 -3.44 21.85
CA ILE A 127 -1.81 -3.00 20.63
C ILE A 127 -0.79 -2.68 19.54
N MET A 128 0.31 -2.02 19.89
CA MET A 128 1.37 -1.72 18.91
C MET A 128 2.02 -2.99 18.35
N GLY A 129 2.26 -4.00 19.19
CA GLY A 129 2.74 -5.30 18.74
C GLY A 129 1.76 -6.00 17.80
N THR A 130 0.45 -5.92 18.06
CA THR A 130 -0.57 -6.45 17.13
C THR A 130 -0.54 -5.71 15.80
N VAL A 131 -0.42 -4.38 15.81
CA VAL A 131 -0.35 -3.58 14.58
C VAL A 131 0.86 -3.94 13.73
N ASP A 132 2.02 -4.17 14.35
CA ASP A 132 3.24 -4.54 13.62
C ASP A 132 3.14 -5.93 12.99
N VAL A 133 2.31 -6.83 13.53
CA VAL A 133 2.03 -8.16 12.96
C VAL A 133 1.00 -8.09 11.82
N GLU A 134 0.04 -7.17 11.92
CA GLU A 134 -1.05 -7.00 10.94
C GLU A 134 -0.62 -6.25 9.67
N VAL A 135 0.49 -5.49 9.72
CA VAL A 135 1.05 -4.71 8.60
C VAL A 135 2.05 -5.53 7.80
#